data_AF-A0A7S0AE35-F1
#
_entry.id   AF-A0A7S0AE35-F1
#
_cell.length_a   1.000
_cell.length_b   1.000
_cell.length_c   1.000
_cell.angle_alpha   90.00
_cell.angle_beta   90.00
_cell.angle_gamma   90.00
#
_symmetry.space_group_name_H-M   'P 1'
#
loop_
_entity.id
_entity.type
_entity.pdbx_description
1 polymer ?
#
loop_
_entity_poly.entity_id
_entity_poly.type
_entity_poly.pdbx_seq_one_letter_code
_entity_poly.pdbx_strand_id
1 'polypeptide(L)'
;QIFFFRDITELLQQNEAQWRRWSDDNEPESCPVPDYEERIIMERTMGPFIRLALVRVLREDRTGIACAQFIDSQLGPRFTAPVTDTILDIYAESAARKPVLYLLSAGTDPTSMIDELAKKRKKFPTDKVSMGE
;
A
#
# COMPACT_ATOMS: atom_id res chain seq x y z
N GLN A 1 -1.45 -19.57 -21.85
CA GLN A 1 -0.90 -20.22 -20.63
C GLN A 1 0.42 -19.54 -20.33
N ILE A 2 0.65 -19.05 -19.10
CA ILE A 2 1.92 -18.42 -18.75
C ILE A 2 2.96 -19.54 -18.61
N PHE A 3 3.90 -19.64 -19.56
CA PHE A 3 4.90 -20.71 -19.59
C PHE A 3 5.74 -20.81 -18.31
N PHE A 4 5.86 -19.70 -17.58
CA PHE A 4 6.62 -19.60 -16.34
C PHE A 4 6.16 -20.59 -15.26
N PHE A 5 4.85 -20.86 -15.15
CA PHE A 5 4.28 -21.74 -14.12
C PHE A 5 3.92 -23.14 -14.65
N ARG A 6 4.42 -23.54 -15.82
CA ARG A 6 3.97 -24.78 -16.50
C ARG A 6 4.15 -26.04 -15.65
N ASP A 7 5.14 -26.05 -14.78
CA ASP A 7 5.60 -27.18 -13.97
C ASP A 7 5.29 -26.97 -12.48
N ILE A 8 4.53 -25.92 -12.10
CA ILE A 8 4.29 -25.59 -10.68
C ILE A 8 3.61 -26.73 -9.92
N THR A 9 2.66 -27.43 -10.54
CA THR A 9 1.95 -28.54 -9.91
C THR A 9 2.86 -29.74 -9.69
N GLU A 10 3.79 -29.99 -10.61
CA GLU A 10 4.76 -31.09 -10.53
C GLU A 10 5.80 -30.79 -9.43
N LEU A 11 6.31 -29.55 -9.38
CA LEU A 11 7.27 -29.11 -8.37
C LEU A 11 6.66 -29.12 -6.96
N LEU A 12 5.41 -28.67 -6.80
CA LEU A 12 4.67 -28.74 -5.54
C LEU A 12 4.52 -30.19 -5.03
N GLN A 13 4.27 -31.14 -5.93
CA GLN A 13 4.15 -32.56 -5.57
C GLN A 13 5.51 -33.18 -5.22
N GLN A 14 6.56 -32.86 -5.97
CA GLN A 14 7.90 -33.43 -5.75
C GLN A 14 8.55 -32.90 -4.46
N ASN A 15 8.37 -31.61 -4.16
CA ASN A 15 9.01 -30.93 -3.03
C ASN A 15 8.01 -30.44 -1.98
N GLU A 16 6.94 -31.21 -1.74
CA GLU A 16 5.81 -30.85 -0.87
C GLU A 16 6.26 -30.31 0.51
N ALA A 17 7.23 -30.98 1.14
CA ALA A 17 7.73 -30.58 2.46
C ALA A 17 8.35 -29.18 2.47
N GLN A 18 9.05 -28.77 1.40
CA GLN A 18 9.66 -27.45 1.30
C GLN A 18 8.61 -26.37 1.05
N TRP A 19 7.68 -26.64 0.13
CA TRP A 19 6.57 -25.74 -0.17
C TRP A 19 5.64 -25.53 1.02
N ARG A 20 5.34 -26.60 1.76
CA ARG A 20 4.56 -26.51 3.00
C ARG A 20 5.29 -25.71 4.07
N ARG A 21 6.59 -25.94 4.25
CA ARG A 21 7.40 -25.14 5.18
C ARG A 21 7.38 -23.67 4.80
N TRP A 22 7.50 -23.36 3.51
CA TRP A 22 7.41 -21.98 3.03
C TRP A 22 6.02 -21.41 3.27
N SER A 23 4.93 -22.10 2.90
CA SER A 23 3.57 -21.60 3.12
C SER A 23 3.19 -21.46 4.59
N ASP A 24 3.78 -22.26 5.47
CA ASP A 24 3.54 -22.23 6.92
C ASP A 24 4.47 -21.23 7.64
N ASP A 25 5.41 -20.60 6.94
CA ASP A 25 6.26 -19.55 7.51
C ASP A 25 5.41 -18.32 7.91
N ASN A 26 5.93 -17.54 8.87
CA ASN A 26 5.27 -16.31 9.30
C ASN A 26 5.43 -15.17 8.28
N GLU A 27 6.52 -15.17 7.51
CA GLU A 27 6.88 -14.13 6.54
C GLU A 27 7.32 -14.71 5.19
N PRO A 28 6.51 -15.57 4.55
CA PRO A 28 6.87 -16.29 3.33
C PRO A 28 7.20 -15.36 2.15
N GLU A 29 6.59 -14.18 2.11
CA GLU A 29 6.89 -13.16 1.09
C GLU A 29 8.35 -12.73 1.09
N SER A 30 9.00 -12.80 2.26
CA SER A 30 10.41 -12.45 2.49
C SER A 30 11.34 -13.66 2.41
N CYS A 31 10.81 -14.88 2.32
CA CYS A 31 11.58 -16.10 2.17
C CYS A 31 11.86 -16.42 0.69
N PRO A 32 12.97 -17.12 0.38
CA PRO A 32 13.19 -17.68 -0.95
C PRO A 32 12.04 -18.62 -1.34
N VAL A 33 11.47 -18.42 -2.53
CA VAL A 33 10.39 -19.27 -3.04
C VAL A 33 10.98 -20.62 -3.47
N PRO A 34 10.53 -21.76 -2.91
CA PRO A 34 11.04 -23.07 -3.29
C PRO A 34 10.91 -23.28 -4.81
N ASP A 35 11.94 -23.86 -5.44
CA ASP A 35 12.02 -24.18 -6.88
C ASP A 35 11.91 -23.00 -7.87
N TYR A 36 11.49 -21.82 -7.41
CA TYR A 36 11.16 -20.66 -8.25
C TYR A 36 12.02 -19.43 -7.98
N GLU A 37 12.76 -19.37 -6.86
CA GLU A 37 13.53 -18.18 -6.49
C GLU A 37 14.47 -17.71 -7.61
N GLU A 38 15.28 -18.61 -8.15
CA GLU A 38 16.21 -18.27 -9.23
C GLU A 38 15.48 -17.79 -10.48
N ARG A 39 14.37 -18.46 -10.86
CA ARG A 39 13.55 -18.10 -12.02
C ARG A 39 12.93 -16.70 -11.85
N ILE A 40 12.50 -16.38 -10.62
CA ILE A 40 11.96 -15.08 -10.24
C ILE A 40 13.02 -14.00 -10.34
N ILE A 41 14.23 -14.24 -9.81
CA ILE A 41 15.34 -13.27 -9.85
C ILE A 41 15.80 -13.01 -11.30
N MET A 42 15.84 -14.05 -12.13
CA MET A 42 16.21 -13.92 -13.55
C MET A 42 15.18 -13.13 -14.36
N GLU A 43 13.90 -13.18 -13.98
CA GLU A 43 12.83 -12.43 -14.62
C GLU A 43 12.79 -10.98 -14.12
N ARG A 44 13.62 -10.13 -14.73
CA ARG A 44 13.83 -8.74 -14.30
C ARG A 44 12.58 -7.86 -14.34
N THR A 45 11.62 -8.17 -15.22
CA THR A 45 10.44 -7.32 -15.43
C THR A 45 9.30 -7.79 -14.55
N MET A 46 9.03 -9.10 -14.56
CA MET A 46 7.86 -9.67 -13.91
C MET A 46 8.15 -10.39 -12.58
N GLY A 47 9.41 -10.59 -12.20
CA GLY A 47 9.80 -11.37 -11.02
C GLY A 47 9.07 -10.93 -9.74
N PRO A 48 9.09 -9.64 -9.36
CA PRO A 48 8.37 -9.16 -8.19
C PRO A 48 6.86 -9.42 -8.24
N PHE A 49 6.24 -9.28 -9.43
CA PHE A 49 4.82 -9.57 -9.62
C PHE A 49 4.52 -11.07 -9.53
N ILE A 50 5.40 -11.92 -10.06
CA ILE A 50 5.31 -13.38 -9.99
C ILE A 50 5.39 -13.85 -8.53
N ARG A 51 6.31 -13.29 -7.73
CA ARG A 51 6.38 -13.56 -6.28
C ARG A 51 5.06 -13.19 -5.59
N LEU A 52 4.54 -11.99 -5.86
CA LEU A 52 3.24 -11.56 -5.32
C LEU A 52 2.11 -12.54 -5.70
N ALA A 53 2.06 -13.00 -6.95
CA ALA A 53 1.05 -13.95 -7.39
C ALA A 53 1.14 -15.29 -6.63
N LEU A 54 2.35 -15.78 -6.36
CA LEU A 54 2.55 -17.01 -5.58
C LEU A 54 2.12 -16.85 -4.12
N VAL A 55 2.52 -15.76 -3.46
CA VAL A 55 2.07 -15.46 -2.08
C VAL A 55 0.55 -15.36 -2.04
N ARG A 56 -0.08 -14.67 -2.99
CA ARG A 56 -1.54 -14.51 -3.03
C ARG A 56 -2.29 -15.85 -3.11
N VAL A 57 -1.75 -16.84 -3.82
CA VAL A 57 -2.41 -18.14 -4.01
C VAL A 57 -2.16 -19.09 -2.84
N LEU A 58 -0.96 -19.06 -2.25
CA LEU A 58 -0.54 -20.04 -1.23
C LEU A 58 -0.63 -19.50 0.20
N ARG A 59 -0.70 -18.18 0.38
CA ARG A 59 -0.69 -17.48 1.67
C ARG A 59 -1.46 -16.16 1.60
N GLU A 60 -2.78 -16.27 1.41
CA GLU A 60 -3.65 -15.11 1.13
C GLU A 60 -3.58 -14.02 2.21
N ASP A 61 -3.43 -14.38 3.49
CA ASP A 61 -3.31 -13.47 4.62
C ASP A 61 -2.08 -12.54 4.55
N ARG A 62 -1.03 -12.94 3.81
CA ARG A 62 0.18 -12.13 3.59
C ARG A 62 0.13 -11.27 2.33
N THR A 63 -0.94 -11.36 1.54
CA THR A 63 -1.08 -10.64 0.26
C THR A 63 -0.92 -9.14 0.41
N GLY A 64 -1.46 -8.53 1.47
CA GLY A 64 -1.34 -7.09 1.71
C GLY A 64 0.11 -6.62 1.85
N ILE A 65 0.92 -7.39 2.59
CA ILE A 65 2.34 -7.11 2.80
C ILE A 65 3.13 -7.36 1.51
N ALA A 66 2.87 -8.47 0.81
CA ALA A 66 3.50 -8.76 -0.48
C ALA A 66 3.17 -7.69 -1.54
N CYS A 67 1.94 -7.15 -1.54
CA CYS A 67 1.55 -6.02 -2.39
C CYS A 67 2.38 -4.77 -2.07
N ALA A 68 2.55 -4.43 -0.79
CA ALA A 68 3.39 -3.30 -0.38
C ALA A 68 4.84 -3.50 -0.84
N GLN A 69 5.44 -4.67 -0.60
CA GLN A 69 6.79 -4.99 -1.06
C GLN A 69 6.94 -4.89 -2.59
N PHE A 70 5.93 -5.36 -3.34
CA PHE A 70 5.90 -5.19 -4.79
C PHE A 70 5.88 -3.71 -5.19
N ILE A 71 4.99 -2.91 -4.61
CA ILE A 71 4.90 -1.46 -4.88
C ILE A 71 6.22 -0.77 -4.54
N ASP A 72 6.83 -1.11 -3.40
CA ASP A 72 8.13 -0.58 -2.99
C ASP A 72 9.23 -0.90 -3.99
N SER A 73 9.27 -2.14 -4.49
CA SER A 73 10.27 -2.54 -5.48
C SER A 73 10.11 -1.85 -6.83
N GLN A 74 8.88 -1.52 -7.23
CA GLN A 74 8.58 -0.99 -8.57
C GLN A 74 8.52 0.54 -8.61
N LEU A 75 7.90 1.15 -7.60
CA LEU A 75 7.62 2.59 -7.55
C LEU A 75 8.46 3.31 -6.48
N GLY A 76 8.95 2.56 -5.50
CA GLY A 76 9.80 3.06 -4.41
C GLY A 76 9.03 3.28 -3.10
N PRO A 77 9.76 3.40 -1.97
CA PRO A 77 9.19 3.42 -0.61
C PRO A 77 8.18 4.54 -0.34
N ARG A 78 8.25 5.64 -1.10
CA ARG A 78 7.32 6.78 -0.95
C ARG A 78 5.87 6.42 -1.25
N PHE A 79 5.62 5.31 -1.96
CA PHE A 79 4.28 4.89 -2.36
C PHE A 79 3.62 3.89 -1.40
N THR A 80 4.34 3.42 -0.39
CA THR A 80 3.80 2.60 0.71
C THR A 80 3.96 3.29 2.08
N ALA A 81 4.85 4.28 2.17
CA ALA A 81 5.01 5.07 3.37
C ALA A 81 3.71 5.78 3.76
N PRO A 82 3.37 5.84 5.06
CA PRO A 82 2.22 6.62 5.51
C PRO A 82 2.44 8.10 5.20
N VAL A 83 1.42 8.74 4.64
CA VAL A 83 1.41 10.19 4.36
C VAL A 83 0.62 10.90 5.45
N THR A 84 1.21 11.95 6.00
CA THR A 84 0.56 12.82 7.00
C THR A 84 0.56 14.24 6.45
N ASP A 85 -0.51 14.62 5.76
CA ASP A 85 -0.68 15.99 5.28
C ASP A 85 -1.13 16.90 6.42
N THR A 86 -0.44 18.03 6.61
CA THR A 86 -0.84 19.02 7.60
C THR A 86 -1.82 20.03 7.00
N ILE A 87 -2.61 20.71 7.84
CA ILE A 87 -3.48 21.81 7.38
C ILE A 87 -2.68 22.92 6.70
N LEU A 88 -1.40 23.09 7.06
CA LEU A 88 -0.52 24.06 6.41
C LEU A 88 -0.17 23.64 4.98
N ASP A 89 0.13 22.36 4.76
CA ASP A 89 0.44 21.80 3.44
C ASP A 89 -0.78 21.91 2.53
N ILE A 90 -1.95 21.52 3.03
CA ILE A 90 -3.23 21.64 2.33
C ILE A 90 -3.53 23.10 1.97
N TYR A 91 -3.28 24.04 2.88
CA TYR A 91 -3.48 25.47 2.60
C TYR A 91 -2.53 25.98 1.52
N ALA A 92 -1.29 25.51 1.47
CA ALA A 92 -0.32 25.91 0.46
C ALA A 92 -0.73 25.47 -0.96
N GLU A 93 -1.44 24.34 -1.09
CA GLU A 93 -1.97 23.84 -2.38
C GLU A 93 -3.36 24.40 -2.74
N SER A 94 -4.05 24.98 -1.77
CA SER A 94 -5.38 25.55 -1.95
C SER A 94 -5.35 26.86 -2.75
N ALA A 95 -6.47 27.19 -3.42
CA ALA A 95 -6.62 28.44 -4.13
C ALA A 95 -8.06 28.96 -4.04
N ALA A 96 -8.29 30.23 -4.31
CA ALA A 96 -9.62 30.85 -4.22
C ALA A 96 -10.70 30.16 -5.10
N ARG A 97 -10.29 29.45 -6.16
CA ARG A 97 -11.18 28.66 -7.04
C ARG A 97 -11.00 27.14 -6.91
N LYS A 98 -10.25 26.68 -5.90
CA LYS A 98 -10.04 25.26 -5.57
C LYS A 98 -10.44 25.04 -4.10
N PRO A 99 -11.71 24.65 -3.83
CA PRO A 99 -12.15 24.37 -2.46
C PRO A 99 -11.43 23.12 -1.92
N VAL A 100 -11.30 23.07 -0.60
CA VAL A 100 -10.77 21.91 0.13
C VAL A 100 -11.95 21.14 0.72
N LEU A 101 -12.03 19.85 0.42
CA LEU A 101 -13.06 18.95 0.97
C LEU A 101 -12.41 18.02 2.00
N TYR A 102 -12.97 18.00 3.21
CA TYR A 102 -12.56 17.07 4.26
C TYR A 102 -13.54 15.90 4.33
N LEU A 103 -13.03 14.68 4.13
CA LEU A 103 -13.78 13.44 4.33
C LEU A 103 -13.50 12.94 5.75
N LEU A 104 -14.52 13.00 6.61
CA LEU A 104 -14.35 12.79 8.05
C LEU A 104 -14.92 11.43 8.48
N SER A 105 -14.20 10.79 9.39
CA SER A 105 -14.71 9.69 10.18
C SER A 105 -15.34 10.24 11.47
N ALA A 106 -16.21 9.45 12.11
CA ALA A 106 -16.83 9.85 13.37
C ALA A 106 -15.75 10.21 14.42
N GLY A 107 -15.93 11.36 15.07
CA GLY A 107 -14.98 11.87 16.08
C GLY A 107 -13.77 12.63 15.52
N THR A 108 -13.65 12.79 14.20
CA THR A 108 -12.62 13.63 13.58
C THR A 108 -13.23 14.93 13.04
N ASP A 109 -12.73 16.08 13.48
CA ASP A 109 -13.16 17.40 13.00
C ASP A 109 -11.95 18.37 12.92
N PRO A 110 -11.56 18.84 11.72
CA PRO A 110 -10.41 19.71 11.54
C PRO A 110 -10.69 21.19 11.82
N THR A 111 -11.92 21.56 12.19
CA THR A 111 -12.36 22.97 12.33
C THR A 111 -11.46 23.78 13.26
N SER A 112 -11.06 23.22 14.40
CA SER A 112 -10.16 23.89 15.35
C SER A 112 -8.79 24.20 14.75
N MET A 113 -8.20 23.24 14.03
CA MET A 113 -6.91 23.40 13.36
C MET A 113 -6.97 24.43 12.23
N ILE A 114 -8.08 24.48 11.49
CA ILE A 114 -8.32 25.49 10.44
C ILE A 114 -8.38 26.89 11.06
N ASP A 115 -9.13 27.07 12.15
CA ASP A 115 -9.24 28.35 12.85
C ASP A 115 -7.89 28.81 13.41
N GLU A 116 -7.09 27.90 13.96
CA GLU A 116 -5.74 28.21 14.43
C GLU A 116 -4.83 28.69 13.30
N LEU A 117 -4.88 28.05 12.14
CA LEU A 117 -4.14 28.52 10.97
C LEU A 117 -4.63 29.89 10.50
N ALA A 118 -5.95 30.11 10.47
CA ALA A 118 -6.54 31.40 10.12
C ALA A 118 -6.08 32.52 11.06
N LYS A 119 -6.01 32.26 12.37
CA LYS A 119 -5.46 33.20 13.37
C LYS A 119 -4.00 33.53 13.07
N LYS A 120 -3.15 32.51 12.86
CA LYS A 120 -1.73 32.69 12.52
C LYS A 120 -1.52 33.51 11.22
N ARG A 121 -2.47 33.43 10.29
CA ARG A 121 -2.45 34.16 9.00
C ARG A 121 -3.20 35.49 9.02
N LYS A 122 -3.73 35.93 10.17
CA LYS A 122 -4.56 37.15 10.31
C LYS A 122 -5.80 37.16 9.40
N LYS A 123 -6.37 35.97 9.13
CA LYS A 123 -7.61 35.75 8.36
C LYS A 123 -8.75 35.23 9.25
N PHE A 124 -8.74 35.62 10.52
CA PHE A 124 -9.73 35.22 11.52
C PHE A 124 -10.63 36.42 11.88
N PRO A 125 -11.92 36.23 12.18
CA PRO A 125 -12.66 34.96 12.20
C PRO A 125 -12.93 34.40 10.80
N THR A 126 -13.07 33.07 10.73
CA THR A 126 -13.59 32.35 9.57
C THR A 126 -15.12 32.41 9.60
N ASP A 127 -15.75 32.72 8.47
CA ASP A 127 -17.21 32.61 8.34
C ASP A 127 -17.60 31.13 8.30
N LYS A 128 -18.61 30.76 9.09
CA LYS A 128 -19.07 29.38 9.23
C LYS A 128 -20.56 29.31 9.01
N VAL A 129 -20.98 28.40 8.14
CA VAL A 129 -22.38 28.10 7.88
C VAL A 129 -22.57 26.59 8.05
N SER A 130 -23.47 26.20 8.94
CA SER A 130 -23.91 24.81 9.05
C SER A 130 -24.97 24.55 8.00
N MET A 131 -24.86 23.43 7.29
CA MET A 131 -25.82 23.01 6.26
C MET A 131 -27.04 22.26 6.84
N GLY A 132 -27.13 22.12 8.17
CA GLY A 132 -28.32 21.59 8.84
C GLY A 132 -29.52 22.53 8.73
N GLU A 133 -30.69 22.07 9.20
CA GLU A 133 -31.91 22.90 9.26
C GLU A 133 -31.73 24.19 10.07
#